data_AF-A0A249P677-F1
#
_entry.id   AF-A0A249P677-F1
#
_cell.length_a   1.000
_cell.length_b   1.000
_cell.length_c   1.000
_cell.angle_alpha   90.00
_cell.angle_beta   90.00
_cell.angle_gamma   90.00
#
_symmetry.space_group_name_H-M   'P 1'
#
loop_
_entity.id
_entity.type
_entity.pdbx_description
1 polymer ?
#
loop_
_entity_poly.entity_id
_entity_poly.type
_entity_poly.pdbx_seq_one_letter_code
_entity_poly.pdbx_strand_id
1 'polypeptide(L)' 'MDTKLADLKLKPSLLTELNQLGYEVTGDLQHLSAAEALRIPVMGGRDWRVIAKALGRDPYPNLKKRR' A
#
# COMPACT_ATOMS: atom_id res chain seq x y z
N MET A 1 -14.64 -1.59 -7.43
CA MET A 1 -14.17 -0.25 -7.83
C MET A 1 -12.84 -0.05 -7.16
N ASP A 2 -11.76 -0.04 -7.93
CA ASP A 2 -10.43 0.18 -7.39
C ASP A 2 -10.30 1.63 -6.95
N THR A 3 -9.85 1.83 -5.71
CA THR A 3 -9.62 3.17 -5.17
C THR A 3 -8.33 3.72 -5.77
N LYS A 4 -8.34 4.97 -6.27
CA LYS A 4 -7.11 5.61 -6.77
C LYS A 4 -6.14 5.81 -5.63
N LEU A 5 -4.84 5.57 -5.88
CA LEU A 5 -3.81 5.75 -4.85
C LEU A 5 -3.74 7.20 -4.37
N ALA A 6 -4.02 8.16 -5.26
CA ALA A 6 -4.09 9.58 -4.93
C ALA A 6 -5.14 9.91 -3.85
N ASP A 7 -6.22 9.13 -3.75
CA ASP A 7 -7.29 9.34 -2.76
C ASP A 7 -6.90 8.84 -1.36
N LEU A 8 -5.84 8.03 -1.25
CA LEU A 8 -5.39 7.40 0.00
C LEU A 8 -4.55 8.32 0.89
N LYS A 9 -4.41 9.61 0.56
CA LYS A 9 -3.60 10.59 1.31
C LYS A 9 -2.18 10.10 1.61
N LEU A 10 -1.59 9.40 0.65
CA LEU A 10 -0.20 8.95 0.70
C LEU A 10 0.75 10.14 0.53
N LYS A 11 2.03 9.94 0.86
CA LYS A 11 3.05 10.96 0.62
C LYS A 11 3.14 11.27 -0.89
N PRO A 12 3.29 12.55 -1.29
CA PRO A 12 3.43 12.90 -2.71
C PRO A 12 4.58 12.17 -3.40
N SER A 13 5.73 12.01 -2.73
CA SER A 13 6.89 11.28 -3.28
C SER A 13 6.60 9.80 -3.52
N LEU A 14 5.80 9.17 -2.66
CA LEU A 14 5.39 7.77 -2.84
C LEU A 14 4.40 7.64 -4.01
N LEU A 15 3.47 8.58 -4.16
CA LEU A 15 2.56 8.58 -5.31
C LEU A 15 3.31 8.72 -6.62
N THR A 16 4.33 9.59 -6.68
CA THR A 16 5.19 9.71 -7.86
C THR A 16 5.91 8.40 -8.17
N GLU A 17 6.50 7.75 -7.16
CA GLU A 17 7.17 6.45 -7.32
C GLU A 17 6.20 5.38 -7.83
N LEU A 18 5.02 5.26 -7.21
CA LEU A 18 4.00 4.28 -7.60
C LEU A 18 3.52 4.52 -9.03
N ASN A 19 3.26 5.77 -9.43
CA ASN A 19 2.89 6.11 -10.80
C ASN A 19 4.02 5.78 -11.80
N GLN A 20 5.29 6.00 -11.44
CA GLN A 20 6.44 5.64 -12.28
C GLN A 20 6.58 4.12 -12.47
N LEU A 21 6.20 3.35 -11.46
CA LEU A 21 6.13 1.88 -11.52
C LEU A 21 4.87 1.35 -12.23
N GLY A 22 3.96 2.25 -12.63
CA GLY A 22 2.71 1.90 -13.33
C GLY A 22 1.55 1.51 -12.40
N TYR A 23 1.64 1.81 -11.11
CA TYR A 23 0.57 1.62 -10.14
C TYR A 23 -0.24 2.91 -9.98
N GLU A 24 -1.52 2.89 -10.36
CA GLU A 24 -2.41 4.05 -10.26
C GLU A 24 -3.56 3.81 -9.29
N VAL A 25 -4.01 2.55 -9.19
CA VAL A 25 -5.10 2.14 -8.32
C VAL A 25 -4.67 1.06 -7.35
N THR A 26 -5.42 0.95 -6.25
CA THR A 26 -5.19 -0.08 -5.22
C THR A 26 -5.19 -1.49 -5.80
N GLY A 27 -6.04 -1.79 -6.78
CA GLY A 27 -6.11 -3.08 -7.47
C GLY A 27 -4.79 -3.51 -8.10
N ASP A 28 -3.96 -2.58 -8.59
CA ASP A 28 -2.69 -2.93 -9.22
C ASP A 28 -1.70 -3.54 -8.21
N LEU A 29 -1.84 -3.18 -6.93
CA LEU A 29 -1.01 -3.65 -5.82
C LEU A 29 -1.57 -4.93 -5.18
N GLN A 30 -2.70 -5.47 -5.68
CA GLN A 30 -3.31 -6.68 -5.11
C GLN A 30 -2.43 -7.92 -5.26
N HIS A 31 -1.46 -7.93 -6.16
CA HIS A 31 -0.58 -9.09 -6.34
C HIS A 31 0.63 -9.06 -5.40
N LEU A 32 0.94 -7.90 -4.80
CA LEU A 32 2.09 -7.73 -3.94
C LEU A 32 1.83 -8.25 -2.53
N SER A 33 2.78 -9.00 -1.98
CA SER A 33 2.89 -9.25 -0.55
C SER A 33 3.34 -8.00 0.19
N ALA A 34 3.15 -7.98 1.51
CA ALA A 34 3.66 -6.89 2.35
C ALA A 34 5.19 -6.72 2.24
N ALA A 35 5.92 -7.83 2.11
CA ALA A 35 7.37 -7.80 1.97
C ALA A 35 7.82 -7.20 0.62
N GLU A 36 7.10 -7.48 -0.46
CA GLU A 36 7.38 -6.89 -1.78
C GLU A 36 7.02 -5.41 -1.83
N ALA A 37 5.86 -5.04 -1.28
CA ALA A 37 5.45 -3.64 -1.20
C ALA A 37 6.47 -2.80 -0.42
N LEU A 38 6.97 -3.30 0.71
CA LEU A 38 7.97 -2.60 1.53
C LEU A 38 9.37 -2.51 0.91
N ARG A 39 9.61 -3.18 -0.24
CA ARG A 39 10.83 -2.98 -1.04
C ARG A 39 10.70 -1.83 -2.03
N ILE A 40 9.50 -1.33 -2.29
CA ILE A 40 9.29 -0.14 -3.14
C ILE A 40 9.97 1.06 -2.45
N PRO A 41 10.81 1.83 -3.16
CA PRO A 41 11.41 3.03 -2.61
C PRO A 41 10.35 3.96 -2.01
N VAL A 42 10.70 4.66 -0.93
CA VAL A 42 9.80 5.61 -0.24
C VAL A 42 8.59 4.95 0.46
N MET A 43 8.29 3.67 0.22
CA MET A 43 7.19 2.95 0.85
C MET A 43 7.49 2.65 2.32
N GLY A 44 6.73 3.26 3.23
CA GLY A 44 6.77 2.96 4.65
C GLY A 44 5.74 1.91 5.08
N GLY A 45 5.98 1.28 6.23
CA GLY A 45 5.00 0.38 6.86
C GLY A 45 3.67 1.05 7.20
N ARG A 46 3.62 2.38 7.40
CA ARG A 46 2.35 3.11 7.54
C ARG A 46 1.60 3.20 6.21
N ASP A 47 2.33 3.48 5.13
CA ASP A 47 1.77 3.67 3.80
C ASP A 47 1.17 2.35 3.28
N TRP A 48 1.91 1.24 3.42
CA TRP A 48 1.40 -0.09 3.10
C TRP A 48 0.14 -0.45 3.88
N ARG A 49 0.03 -0.07 5.16
CA ARG A 49 -1.19 -0.35 5.95
C ARG A 49 -2.41 0.40 5.42
N VAL A 50 -2.24 1.62 4.91
CA VAL A 50 -3.34 2.37 4.30
C VAL A 50 -3.80 1.68 3.02
N ILE A 51 -2.86 1.27 2.17
CA ILE A 51 -3.13 0.53 0.93
C ILE A 51 -3.77 -0.84 1.24
N ALA A 52 -3.22 -1.59 2.18
CA ALA A 52 -3.74 -2.89 2.61
C ALA A 52 -5.18 -2.77 3.12
N LYS A 53 -5.49 -1.73 3.90
CA LYS A 53 -6.87 -1.45 4.34
C LYS A 53 -7.79 -1.16 3.16
N ALA A 54 -7.35 -0.38 2.18
CA ALA A 54 -8.13 -0.10 0.97
C ALA A 54 -8.35 -1.35 0.10
N LEU A 55 -7.37 -2.27 0.10
CA LEU A 55 -7.45 -3.60 -0.50
C LEU A 55 -8.31 -4.60 0.30
N GLY A 56 -8.87 -4.22 1.46
CA GLY A 56 -9.61 -5.13 2.34
C GLY A 56 -8.74 -6.20 3.01
N ARG A 57 -7.42 -6.02 3.05
CA ARG A 57 -6.47 -6.94 3.68
C ARG A 57 -6.29 -6.61 5.15
N ASP A 58 -5.92 -7.62 5.93
CA ASP A 58 -5.39 -7.39 7.28
C ASP A 58 -4.02 -6.70 7.18
N PRO A 59 -3.86 -5.45 7.68
CA PRO A 59 -2.57 -4.79 7.74
C PRO A 59 -1.58 -5.44 8.72
N TYR A 60 -2.03 -6.35 9.58
CA TYR A 60 -1.26 -6.94 10.67
C TYR A 60 -1.41 -8.48 10.76
N PRO A 61 -1.21 -9.24 9.67
CA PRO A 61 -1.55 -10.66 9.63
C PRO A 61 -0.75 -11.51 10.64
N ASN A 62 0.42 -11.02 11.06
CA ASN A 62 1.35 -11.73 11.94
C ASN A 62 1.54 -11.07 13.31
N LEU A 63 0.84 -9.98 13.63
CA LEU A 63 0.92 -9.39 14.97
C LEU A 63 -0.08 -10.12 15.86
N LYS A 64 0.43 -10.87 16.85
CA LYS A 64 -0.37 -11.25 18.02
C LYS A 64 -0.97 -9.96 18.59
N LYS A 65 -2.30 -9.86 18.61
CA LYS A 65 -3.00 -8.78 19.34
C LYS A 65 -2.41 -8.75 20.75
N ARG A 66 -1.63 -7.71 21.06
CA ARG A 66 -1.18 -7.47 22.43
C ARG A 66 -2.44 -7.12 23.22
N ARG A 67 -2.88 -8.06 24.06
CA ARG A 67 -3.93 -7.86 25.06
C ARG A 67 -3.45 -6.91 26.14
#